data_AF-A0A6J1W6Y1-F1
#
_entry.id   AF-A0A6J1W6Y1-F1
#
_cell.length_a   1.000
_cell.length_b   1.000
_cell.length_c   1.000
_cell.angle_alpha   90.00
_cell.angle_beta   90.00
_cell.angle_gamma   90.00
#
_symmetry.space_group_name_H-M   'P 1'
#
loop_
_entity.id
_entity.type
_entity.pdbx_description
1 polymer ?
#
loop_
_entity_poly.entity_id
_entity_poly.type
_entity_poly.pdbx_seq_one_letter_code
_entity_poly.pdbx_strand_id
1 'polypeptide(L)'
;MKKDNPKEKYNGYGACPLLTSYSTCILAEFIYDGIPRETLPFDQARESTIAFYMKKDLFPFLYWNFMLKGYYHGPEFIRKIINPFAK
;
A
#
# COMPACT_ATOMS: atom_id res chain seq x y z
N MET A 1 32.68 4.84 14.90
CA MET A 1 31.43 4.43 14.23
C MET A 1 31.64 3.07 13.60
N LYS A 2 30.88 2.05 14.00
CA LYS A 2 30.88 0.75 13.29
C LYS A 2 30.32 0.98 11.88
N LYS A 3 31.07 0.62 10.84
CA LYS A 3 30.58 0.58 9.46
C LYS A 3 29.80 -0.73 9.29
N ASP A 4 28.55 -0.72 9.72
CA ASP A 4 27.64 -1.83 9.41
C ASP A 4 27.05 -1.60 8.02
N ASN A 5 27.18 -2.59 7.14
CA ASN A 5 26.59 -2.52 5.81
C ASN A 5 25.07 -2.73 5.92
N PRO A 6 24.23 -1.84 5.34
CA PRO A 6 22.78 -2.01 5.37
C PRO A 6 22.39 -3.27 4.59
N LYS A 7 21.67 -4.17 5.26
CA LYS A 7 21.20 -5.44 4.68
C LYS A 7 19.86 -5.29 3.94
N GLU A 8 19.01 -4.35 4.39
CA GLU A 8 17.69 -4.10 3.82
C GLU A 8 17.80 -3.17 2.60
N LYS A 9 17.02 -3.46 1.56
CA LYS A 9 16.91 -2.64 0.36
C LYS A 9 15.46 -2.25 0.14
N TYR A 10 15.22 -0.97 -0.13
CA TYR A 10 13.91 -0.49 -0.51
C TYR A 10 13.57 -0.96 -1.92
N ASN A 11 12.38 -1.51 -2.09
CA ASN A 11 11.89 -2.06 -3.36
C ASN A 11 11.18 -1.03 -4.24
N GLY A 12 11.10 0.25 -3.85
CA GLY A 12 10.46 1.28 -4.65
C GLY A 12 8.94 1.31 -4.52
N TYR A 13 8.39 0.75 -3.45
CA TYR A 13 6.95 0.67 -3.25
C TYR A 13 6.25 2.03 -3.40
N GLY A 14 5.26 2.09 -4.29
CA GLY A 14 4.43 3.25 -4.54
C GLY A 14 2.96 2.84 -4.60
N ALA A 15 2.08 3.71 -4.10
CA ALA A 15 0.65 3.52 -4.20
C ALA A 15 -0.03 4.79 -4.70
N CYS A 16 -0.96 4.62 -5.62
CA CYS A 16 -1.78 5.68 -6.18
C CYS A 16 -3.27 5.27 -6.12
N PRO A 17 -4.04 5.80 -5.15
CA PRO A 17 -5.48 5.62 -5.11
C PRO A 17 -6.16 6.59 -6.10
N LEU A 18 -6.37 6.10 -7.31
CA LEU A 18 -7.00 6.80 -8.44
C LEU A 18 -8.52 6.84 -8.24
N LEU A 19 -9.04 8.01 -7.90
CA LEU A 19 -10.49 8.23 -7.82
C LEU A 19 -11.07 8.17 -9.22
N THR A 20 -11.97 7.24 -9.47
CA THR A 20 -12.69 7.15 -10.75
C THR A 20 -14.12 7.66 -10.64
N SER A 21 -14.71 7.66 -9.44
CA SER A 21 -15.99 8.32 -9.16
C SER A 21 -16.09 8.79 -7.71
N TYR A 22 -17.25 9.33 -7.33
CA TYR A 22 -17.58 9.69 -5.95
C TYR A 22 -17.86 8.49 -5.03
N SER A 23 -17.81 7.25 -5.55
CA SER A 23 -18.01 6.01 -4.79
C SER A 23 -17.06 4.88 -5.18
N THR A 24 -16.15 5.10 -6.13
CA THR A 24 -15.22 4.08 -6.63
C THR A 24 -13.79 4.62 -6.78
N CYS A 25 -12.83 3.74 -6.58
CA CYS A 25 -11.41 4.03 -6.63
C CYS A 25 -10.66 2.81 -7.18
N ILE A 26 -9.66 3.06 -8.02
CA ILE A 26 -8.66 2.06 -8.45
C ILE A 26 -7.44 2.26 -7.57
N LEU A 27 -6.96 1.20 -6.93
CA LEU A 27 -5.80 1.26 -6.03
C LEU A 27 -4.58 0.69 -6.74
N ALA A 28 -3.84 1.54 -7.42
CA ALA A 28 -2.63 1.11 -8.12
C ALA A 28 -1.46 1.02 -7.14
N GLU A 29 -0.99 -0.18 -6.83
CA GLU A 29 0.23 -0.43 -6.05
C GLU A 29 1.32 -0.99 -6.97
N PHE A 30 2.53 -0.43 -6.89
CA PHE A 30 3.65 -0.80 -7.76
C PHE A 30 4.99 -0.73 -7.03
N ILE A 31 6.00 -1.40 -7.59
CA ILE A 31 7.41 -1.31 -7.14
C ILE A 31 8.29 -0.75 -8.26
N TYR A 32 9.61 -0.72 -8.04
CA TYR A 32 10.57 -0.49 -9.11
C TYR A 32 10.26 -1.38 -10.33
N ASP A 33 10.58 -0.86 -11.52
CA ASP A 33 10.24 -1.44 -12.82
C ASP A 33 8.74 -1.44 -13.17
N GLY A 34 7.91 -0.72 -12.39
CA GLY A 34 6.49 -0.56 -12.68
C GLY A 34 5.68 -1.86 -12.51
N ILE A 35 6.24 -2.84 -11.80
CA ILE A 35 5.60 -4.13 -11.56
C ILE A 35 4.46 -3.92 -10.55
N PRO A 36 3.22 -4.31 -10.87
CA PRO A 36 2.11 -4.26 -9.92
C PRO A 36 2.39 -5.10 -8.68
N ARG A 37 2.10 -4.56 -7.50
CA ARG A 37 2.33 -5.23 -6.21
C ARG A 37 1.16 -4.99 -5.27
N GLU A 38 0.05 -5.65 -5.58
CA GLU A 38 -1.23 -5.46 -4.90
C GLU A 38 -1.21 -5.98 -3.46
N THR A 39 -1.74 -5.19 -2.51
CA THR A 39 -1.86 -5.59 -1.10
C THR A 39 -3.11 -6.41 -0.83
N LEU A 40 -4.21 -6.12 -1.52
CA LEU A 40 -5.51 -6.75 -1.28
C LEU A 40 -5.66 -8.05 -2.10
N PRO A 41 -6.51 -9.00 -1.67
CA PRO A 41 -6.66 -10.30 -2.32
C PRO A 41 -7.71 -10.26 -3.45
N PHE A 42 -7.81 -9.11 -4.13
CA PHE A 42 -8.70 -8.88 -5.27
C PHE A 42 -8.00 -7.97 -6.26
N ASP A 43 -8.38 -8.09 -7.54
CA ASP A 43 -7.85 -7.28 -8.64
C ASP A 43 -8.04 -5.78 -8.36
N GLN A 44 -6.95 -5.08 -8.06
CA GLN A 44 -6.97 -3.66 -7.72
C GLN A 44 -6.92 -2.75 -8.95
N ALA A 45 -6.69 -3.32 -10.14
CA ALA A 45 -6.83 -2.60 -11.41
C ALA A 45 -8.31 -2.32 -11.75
N ARG A 46 -9.25 -3.02 -11.10
CA ARG A 46 -10.68 -2.77 -11.22
C ARG A 46 -11.16 -1.73 -10.21
N GLU A 47 -12.20 -1.02 -10.62
CA GLU A 47 -12.88 -0.06 -9.75
C GLU A 47 -13.46 -0.77 -8.52
N SER A 48 -13.06 -0.31 -7.34
CA SER A 48 -13.51 -0.88 -6.07
C SER A 48 -14.06 0.20 -5.14
N THR A 49 -15.28 -0.01 -4.66
CA THR A 49 -15.87 0.79 -3.59
C THR A 49 -15.13 0.59 -2.26
N ILE A 50 -14.55 -0.60 -2.04
CA ILE A 50 -13.74 -0.88 -0.84
C ILE A 50 -12.48 0.01 -0.86
N ALA A 51 -11.79 0.08 -2.00
CA ALA A 51 -10.63 0.95 -2.16
C ALA A 51 -11.00 2.44 -1.96
N PHE A 52 -12.21 2.84 -2.35
CA PHE A 52 -12.71 4.19 -2.13
C PHE A 52 -12.88 4.51 -0.64
N TYR A 53 -13.60 3.68 0.12
CA TYR A 53 -13.75 3.87 1.57
C TYR A 53 -12.41 3.78 2.31
N MET A 54 -11.51 2.91 1.85
CA MET A 54 -10.17 2.81 2.40
C MET A 54 -9.40 4.13 2.22
N LYS A 55 -9.45 4.73 1.02
CA LYS A 55 -8.86 6.04 0.78
C LYS A 55 -9.53 7.13 1.62
N LYS A 56 -10.86 7.15 1.65
CA LYS A 56 -11.64 8.24 2.24
C LYS A 56 -11.54 8.27 3.76
N ASP A 57 -11.65 7.12 4.41
CA ASP A 57 -11.84 7.03 5.86
C ASP A 57 -10.66 6.34 6.57
N LEU A 58 -10.14 5.23 6.03
CA LEU A 58 -9.06 4.48 6.67
C LEU A 58 -7.70 5.19 6.58
N PHE A 59 -7.31 5.67 5.39
CA PHE A 59 -5.99 6.28 5.19
C PHE A 59 -5.78 7.56 6.02
N PRO A 60 -6.74 8.49 6.14
CA PRO A 60 -6.59 9.62 7.05
C PRO A 60 -6.41 9.17 8.50
N PHE A 61 -7.22 8.21 8.96
CA PHE A 61 -7.11 7.69 10.32
C PHE A 61 -5.73 7.06 10.58
N LEU A 62 -5.25 6.22 9.64
CA LEU A 62 -3.96 5.56 9.70
C LEU A 62 -2.80 6.56 9.67
N TYR A 63 -2.91 7.58 8.83
CA TYR A 63 -1.93 8.64 8.69
C TYR A 63 -1.70 9.36 10.02
N TRP A 64 -2.78 9.88 10.63
CA TRP A 64 -2.69 10.66 11.86
C TRP A 64 -2.33 9.81 13.09
N ASN A 65 -2.86 8.59 13.20
CA ASN A 65 -2.72 7.79 14.42
C ASN A 65 -1.50 6.87 14.44
N PHE A 66 -1.00 6.42 13.28
CA PHE A 66 0.06 5.42 13.19
C PHE A 66 1.26 5.91 12.38
N MET A 67 1.05 6.46 11.18
CA MET A 67 2.15 6.86 10.30
C MET A 67 2.98 7.98 10.91
N LEU A 68 2.35 9.06 11.39
CA LEU A 68 3.07 10.18 12.02
C LEU A 68 3.74 9.79 13.35
N LYS A 69 3.28 8.73 14.00
CA LYS A 69 3.89 8.20 15.24
C LYS A 69 5.01 7.18 14.96
N GLY A 70 5.27 6.85 13.70
CA GLY A 70 6.29 5.88 13.31
C GLY A 70 5.88 4.41 13.48
N TYR A 71 4.61 4.11 13.71
CA TYR A 71 4.10 2.74 13.84
C TYR A 71 3.68 2.11 12.50
N TYR A 72 3.68 2.88 11.41
CA TYR A 72 3.31 2.41 10.07
C TYR A 72 4.44 2.66 9.07
N HIS A 73 4.90 1.58 8.43
CA HIS A 73 6.03 1.59 7.47
C HIS A 73 5.63 1.14 6.06
N GLY A 74 4.32 1.08 5.78
CA GLY A 74 3.77 0.58 4.53
C GLY A 74 3.02 -0.75 4.68
N PRO A 75 2.35 -1.21 3.61
CA PRO A 75 1.45 -2.36 3.70
C PRO A 75 2.14 -3.71 3.55
N GLU A 76 3.46 -3.78 3.41
CA GLU A 76 4.19 -5.05 3.23
C GLU A 76 3.90 -6.09 4.32
N PHE A 77 3.74 -5.65 5.58
CA PHE A 77 3.32 -6.53 6.66
C PHE A 77 1.90 -7.07 6.46
N ILE A 78 0.97 -6.20 6.10
CA ILE A 78 -0.44 -6.53 5.85
C ILE A 78 -0.58 -7.44 4.63
N ARG A 79 0.19 -7.18 3.57
CA ARG A 79 0.21 -7.98 2.34
C ARG A 79 0.61 -9.42 2.61
N LYS A 80 1.64 -9.66 3.44
CA LYS A 80 2.04 -11.01 3.85
C LYS A 80 0.95 -11.78 4.59
N ILE A 81 0.01 -11.09 5.24
CA ILE A 81 -1.10 -11.70 5.97
C ILE A 81 -2.30 -11.92 5.06
N ILE A 82 -2.68 -10.90 4.30
CA ILE A 82 -3.93 -10.88 3.54
C ILE A 82 -3.79 -11.52 2.16
N ASN A 83 -2.64 -11.34 1.51
CA ASN A 83 -2.34 -11.89 0.18
C ASN A 83 -0.94 -12.53 0.15
N PRO A 84 -0.73 -13.64 0.89
CA PRO A 84 0.58 -14.29 1.01
C PRO A 84 1.11 -14.85 -0.32
N PHE A 85 0.26 -15.00 -1.33
CA PHE A 85 0.60 -15.55 -2.64
C PHE A 85 0.72 -14.49 -3.74
N ALA A 86 0.47 -13.21 -3.43
CA ALA A 86 0.75 -12.13 -4.38
C ALA A 86 2.27 -11.99 -4.58
N LYS A 87 2.69 -12.28 -5.80
CA LYS A 87 4.08 -12.27 -6.24
C LYS A 87 4.65 -10.86 -6.28
#